data_AF-A0A6B3HGB4-F1
#
_entry.id   AF-A0A6B3HGB4-F1
#
_cell.length_a   1.000
_cell.length_b   1.000
_cell.length_c   1.000
_cell.angle_alpha   90.00
_cell.angle_beta   90.00
_cell.angle_gamma   90.00
#
_symmetry.space_group_name_H-M   'P 1'
#
loop_
_entity.id
_entity.type
_entity.pdbx_description
1 polymer ?
#
loop_
_entity_poly.entity_id
_entity_poly.type
_entity_poly.pdbx_seq_one_letter_code
_entity_poly.pdbx_strand_id
1 'polypeptide(L)' 'PSLLELGGSDVFIVLDGEGLERTVGAAVAGRMANTGQSCVASKRFIVLADVYDDFVEGMRRAFEGLEPGDP' A
#
# COMPACT_ATOMS: atom_id res chain seq x y z
N PRO A 1 -30.39 -15.55 -12.30
CA PRO A 1 -29.72 -15.01 -11.09
C PRO A 1 -28.29 -14.62 -11.46
N SER A 2 -27.74 -13.54 -10.88
CA SER A 2 -26.40 -13.05 -11.22
C SER A 2 -25.58 -12.79 -9.95
N LEU A 3 -24.28 -13.11 -10.01
CA LEU A 3 -23.26 -12.81 -9.01
C LEU A 3 -22.16 -11.98 -9.69
N LEU A 4 -21.78 -10.85 -9.11
CA LEU A 4 -20.86 -9.87 -9.72
C LEU A 4 -19.84 -9.36 -8.68
N GLU A 5 -18.56 -9.65 -8.90
CA GLU A 5 -17.43 -9.16 -8.09
C GLU A 5 -16.68 -8.08 -8.89
N LEU A 6 -16.94 -6.80 -8.59
CA LEU A 6 -16.56 -5.66 -9.45
C LEU A 6 -15.33 -4.87 -8.96
N GLY A 7 -14.53 -5.49 -8.08
CA GLY A 7 -13.31 -4.88 -7.52
C GLY A 7 -13.57 -3.86 -6.41
N GLY A 8 -12.48 -3.28 -5.89
CA GLY A 8 -12.50 -2.35 -4.77
C GLY A 8 -11.47 -1.22 -4.89
N SER A 9 -11.71 -0.13 -4.16
CA SER A 9 -10.78 1.01 -4.00
C SER A 9 -10.27 1.08 -2.57
N ASP A 10 -9.62 0.01 -2.12
CA ASP A 10 -9.38 -0.22 -0.69
C ASP A 10 -8.42 0.79 -0.06
N VAL A 11 -8.70 1.12 1.19
CA VAL A 11 -7.98 2.15 1.96
C VAL A 11 -7.04 1.49 2.96
N PHE A 12 -5.83 2.04 3.07
CA PHE A 12 -4.88 1.76 4.14
C PHE A 12 -4.76 3.00 5.03
N ILE A 13 -5.02 2.87 6.34
CA ILE A 13 -5.05 3.99 7.29
C ILE A 13 -3.87 3.88 8.25
N VAL A 14 -3.08 4.94 8.40
CA VAL A 14 -1.96 5.05 9.34
C VAL A 14 -2.33 6.05 10.42
N LEU A 15 -2.44 5.56 11.66
CA LEU A 15 -2.96 6.30 12.81
C LEU A 15 -1.88 6.79 13.79
N ASP A 16 -0.65 6.28 13.68
CA ASP A 16 0.49 6.69 14.49
C ASP A 16 1.80 6.33 13.76
N GLY A 17 2.93 6.66 14.39
CA GLY A 17 4.27 6.35 13.90
C GLY A 17 4.94 5.17 14.59
N GLU A 18 4.23 4.45 15.47
CA GLU A 18 4.83 3.33 16.19
C GLU A 18 5.10 2.18 15.21
N GLY A 19 6.39 1.87 14.99
CA GLY A 19 6.79 0.84 14.03
C GLY A 19 6.53 1.25 12.57
N LEU A 20 6.73 2.52 12.23
CA LEU A 20 6.46 3.07 10.90
C LEU A 20 7.16 2.30 9.76
N GLU A 21 8.38 1.79 9.95
CA GLU A 21 9.07 0.98 8.94
C GLU A 21 8.30 -0.31 8.61
N ARG A 22 7.77 -0.98 9.63
CA ARG A 22 6.92 -2.16 9.45
C ARG A 22 5.62 -1.79 8.74
N THR A 23 5.03 -0.65 9.10
CA THR A 23 3.81 -0.13 8.46
C THR A 23 4.03 0.16 6.98
N VAL A 24 5.16 0.78 6.62
CA VAL A 24 5.56 1.00 5.22
C VAL A 24 5.72 -0.32 4.49
N GLY A 25 6.41 -1.31 5.08
CA GLY A 25 6.56 -2.63 4.46
C GLY A 25 5.22 -3.31 4.17
N ALA A 26 4.26 -3.23 5.12
CA ALA A 26 2.92 -3.75 4.92
C ALA A 26 2.13 -2.98 3.85
N ALA A 27 2.26 -1.65 3.81
CA ALA A 27 1.63 -0.79 2.81
C ALA A 27 2.13 -1.09 1.39
N VAL A 28 3.44 -1.28 1.21
CA VAL A 28 4.06 -1.66 -0.07
C VAL A 28 3.58 -3.04 -0.51
N ALA A 29 3.61 -4.03 0.38
CA ALA A 29 3.12 -5.37 0.09
C ALA A 29 1.63 -5.36 -0.30
N GLY A 30 0.79 -4.64 0.46
CA GLY A 30 -0.63 -4.49 0.17
C GLY A 30 -0.92 -3.76 -1.15
N ARG A 31 -0.05 -2.82 -1.55
CA ARG A 31 -0.19 -2.09 -2.82
C ARG A 31 0.28 -2.89 -4.03
N MET A 32 1.37 -3.64 -3.87
CA MET A 32 2.17 -4.20 -4.97
C MET A 32 2.13 -5.72 -5.08
N ALA A 33 1.43 -6.44 -4.19
CA ALA A 33 1.15 -7.86 -4.38
C ALA A 33 0.54 -8.10 -5.78
N ASN A 34 1.07 -9.09 -6.52
CA ASN A 34 0.75 -9.34 -7.92
C ASN A 34 0.86 -8.07 -8.81
N THR A 35 1.92 -7.27 -8.59
CA THR A 35 2.14 -5.99 -9.28
C THR A 35 0.96 -5.02 -9.11
N GLY A 36 0.26 -5.12 -7.98
CA GLY A 36 -0.93 -4.33 -7.67
C GLY A 36 -2.19 -4.70 -8.48
N GLN A 37 -2.15 -5.78 -9.26
CA GLN A 37 -3.29 -6.34 -10.00
C GLN A 37 -4.13 -7.24 -9.08
N SER A 38 -4.58 -6.66 -7.98
CA SER A 38 -5.46 -7.31 -7.01
C SER A 38 -6.70 -6.46 -6.77
N CYS A 39 -7.87 -7.10 -6.80
CA CYS A 39 -9.14 -6.45 -6.48
C CYS A 39 -9.09 -5.79 -5.09
N VAL A 40 -8.32 -6.37 -4.17
CA VAL A 40 -8.15 -5.92 -2.78
C VAL A 40 -6.84 -5.18 -2.48
N ALA A 41 -6.11 -4.74 -3.51
CA ALA A 41 -4.89 -3.94 -3.29
C ALA A 41 -5.19 -2.61 -2.59
N SER A 42 -4.29 -2.19 -1.69
CA SER A 42 -4.33 -0.90 -0.97
C SER A 42 -4.12 0.26 -1.94
N LYS A 43 -5.19 0.90 -2.42
CA LYS A 43 -5.15 1.92 -3.49
C LYS A 43 -5.11 3.35 -2.97
N ARG A 44 -5.59 3.57 -1.74
CA ARG A 44 -5.66 4.89 -1.09
C ARG A 44 -5.00 4.81 0.27
N PHE A 45 -4.15 5.78 0.58
CA PHE A 45 -3.47 5.89 1.87
C PHE A 45 -4.00 7.12 2.59
N ILE A 46 -4.50 6.93 3.81
CA ILE A 46 -4.90 8.02 4.71
C ILE A 46 -3.94 7.99 5.89
N VAL A 47 -3.15 9.03 6.03
CA VAL A 47 -2.03 9.07 6.98
C VAL A 47 -2.18 10.32 7.82
N LEU A 48 -2.05 10.19 9.14
CA LEU A 48 -2.09 11.35 10.03
C LEU A 48 -0.92 12.29 9.74
N ALA A 49 -1.18 13.59 9.88
CA ALA A 49 -0.25 14.65 9.52
C ALA A 49 1.13 14.48 10.18
N ASP A 50 1.15 14.08 11.46
CA ASP A 50 2.37 13.94 12.26
C ASP A 50 3.39 12.92 11.72
N VAL A 51 2.95 12.00 10.85
CA VAL A 51 3.80 10.93 10.27
C VAL A 51 3.75 10.88 8.75
N TYR A 52 3.11 11.86 8.12
CA TYR A 52 2.85 11.86 6.68
C TYR A 52 4.14 11.85 5.86
N ASP A 53 5.06 12.78 6.15
CA ASP A 53 6.29 12.94 5.36
C ASP A 53 7.20 11.72 5.48
N ASP A 54 7.36 11.20 6.70
CA ASP A 54 8.16 10.00 6.97
C ASP A 54 7.56 8.76 6.28
N PHE A 55 6.24 8.61 6.31
CA PHE A 55 5.55 7.54 5.60
C PHE A 55 5.73 7.63 4.08
N VAL A 56 5.59 8.83 3.50
CA VAL A 56 5.76 9.07 2.06
C VAL A 56 7.19 8.77 1.62
N GLU A 57 8.19 9.24 2.37
CA GLU A 57 9.59 8.97 2.07
C GLU A 57 9.93 7.47 2.21
N GLY A 58 9.38 6.80 3.22
CA GLY A 58 9.50 5.34 3.37
C GLY A 58 8.90 4.57 2.19
N MET A 59 7.67 4.92 1.80
CA MET A 59 7.00 4.35 0.62
C MET A 59 7.82 4.58 -0.65
N ARG A 60 8.33 5.80 -0.87
CA ARG A 60 9.17 6.13 -2.01
C ARG A 60 10.40 5.24 -2.08
N ARG A 61 11.19 5.16 -1.00
CA ARG A 61 12.40 4.33 -0.95
C ARG A 61 12.10 2.86 -1.23
N ALA A 62 11.00 2.35 -0.67
CA ALA A 62 10.59 0.97 -0.89
C ALA A 62 10.20 0.72 -2.35
N PHE A 63 9.51 1.68 -3.00
CA PHE A 63 9.13 1.58 -4.41
C PHE A 63 10.33 1.70 -5.35
N GLU A 64 11.31 2.56 -5.03
CA GLU A 64 12.56 2.69 -5.79
C GLU A 64 13.37 1.37 -5.80
N GLY A 65 13.20 0.53 -4.77
CA GLY A 65 13.83 -0.79 -4.69
C GLY A 65 13.06 -1.93 -5.34
N LEU A 66 11.89 -1.68 -5.95
CA LEU A 66 11.13 -2.74 -6.63
C LEU A 66 11.67 -2.98 -8.04
N GLU A 67 12.14 -4.20 -8.29
CA GLU A 67 12.63 -4.61 -9.60
C GLU A 67 11.59 -5.52 -10.29
N PRO A 68 11.08 -5.15 -11.48
CA PRO A 68 10.28 -6.06 -12.30
C PRO A 68 11.10 -7.28 -12.72
N GLY A 69 10.51 -8.47 -12.59
CA GLY A 69 11.10 -9.73 -13.04
C GLY A 69 10.34 -10.38 -14.20
N ASP A 70 10.90 -11.46 -14.74
CA ASP A 70 10.21 -12.37 -15.67
C ASP A 70 9.29 -13.31 -14.84
N PRO A 71 7.95 -13.26 -15.02
CA PRO A 71 7.00 -13.98 -14.19
C PRO A 71 6.95 -15.50 -14.42
#